data_AF-L9VWU7-F1
#
_entry.id   AF-L9VWU7-F1
#
_cell.length_a   1.000
_cell.length_b   1.000
_cell.length_c   1.000
_cell.angle_alpha   90.00
_cell.angle_beta   90.00
_cell.angle_gamma   90.00
#
_symmetry.space_group_name_H-M   'P 1'
#
loop_
_entity.id
_entity.type
_entity.pdbx_description
1 polymer ?
#
loop_
_entity_poly.entity_id
_entity_poly.type
_entity_poly.pdbx_seq_one_letter_code
_entity_poly.pdbx_strand_id
1 'polypeptide(L)'
;SVETYGPGQSIAVLAREPTEQELDSLARGVLRSAGRACYCLTRIVATGECNGDVLAKRLARRVTELSGPTYGSLIDEQATVPGFAPDTAEQVTNAIRRIPGQDVTAAYCEQHLVERDGIARLRPTVFRTDTLVPELPFQFAGVTDRESDAVVPPDGAYLAVVVGSDDLERTLVRSPAIANVYGGRYPASVDLRETHETYLTSFLYRTTTYDPS
;
A
#
# COMPACT_ATOMS: atom_id res chain seq x y z
N SER A 1 -3.43 -24.30 -17.41
CA SER A 1 -3.81 -23.76 -16.09
C SER A 1 -4.54 -22.46 -16.33
N VAL A 2 -5.54 -22.13 -15.51
CA VAL A 2 -6.15 -20.78 -15.49
C VAL A 2 -5.37 -19.98 -14.47
N GLU A 3 -4.77 -18.87 -14.88
CA GLU A 3 -4.08 -17.95 -13.97
C GLU A 3 -5.09 -16.98 -13.38
N THR A 4 -5.18 -16.97 -12.06
CA THR A 4 -6.02 -16.02 -11.31
C THR A 4 -5.11 -14.96 -10.71
N TYR A 5 -5.27 -13.72 -11.16
CA TYR A 5 -4.58 -12.57 -10.59
C TYR A 5 -5.42 -12.01 -9.45
N GLY A 6 -4.91 -12.15 -8.23
CA GLY A 6 -5.53 -11.67 -7.00
C GLY A 6 -5.12 -10.25 -6.64
N PRO A 7 -5.65 -9.71 -5.52
CA PRO A 7 -5.21 -8.44 -4.97
C PRO A 7 -3.71 -8.51 -4.63
N GLY A 8 -2.96 -7.43 -4.83
CA GLY A 8 -1.50 -7.47 -4.72
C GLY A 8 -0.95 -7.13 -3.34
N GLN A 9 -1.78 -6.63 -2.42
CA GLN A 9 -1.52 -6.66 -0.99
C GLN A 9 -0.21 -5.99 -0.52
N SER A 10 0.34 -5.08 -1.33
CA SER A 10 1.68 -4.51 -1.15
C SER A 10 1.85 -3.80 0.20
N ILE A 11 3.02 -3.99 0.81
CA ILE A 11 3.30 -3.61 2.19
C ILE A 11 4.57 -2.75 2.31
N ALA A 12 4.60 -1.82 3.24
CA ALA A 12 5.81 -1.15 3.71
C ALA A 12 5.98 -1.39 5.21
N VAL A 13 7.20 -1.64 5.67
CA VAL A 13 7.55 -1.87 7.07
C VAL A 13 8.61 -0.85 7.47
N LEU A 14 8.31 -0.01 8.45
CA LEU A 14 9.16 1.07 8.89
C LEU A 14 9.59 0.84 10.34
N ALA A 15 10.89 0.57 10.52
CA ALA A 15 11.50 0.36 11.85
C ALA A 15 12.00 1.68 12.50
N ARG A 16 12.03 2.76 11.70
CA ARG A 16 12.30 4.13 12.14
C ARG A 16 11.42 5.10 11.36
N GLU A 17 11.39 6.35 11.82
CA GLU A 17 10.79 7.43 11.04
C GLU A 17 11.43 7.56 9.65
N PRO A 18 10.63 7.69 8.57
CA PRO A 18 11.15 7.89 7.24
C PRO A 18 11.71 9.30 7.09
N THR A 19 12.78 9.41 6.31
CA THR A 19 13.23 10.70 5.75
C THR A 19 12.16 11.27 4.83
N GLU A 20 12.24 12.56 4.50
CA GLU A 20 11.28 13.18 3.59
C GLU A 20 11.25 12.50 2.21
N GLN A 21 12.39 12.04 1.70
CA GLN A 21 12.45 11.35 0.40
C GLN A 21 11.77 9.96 0.45
N GLU A 22 11.95 9.23 1.55
CA GLU A 22 11.30 7.93 1.75
C GLU A 22 9.79 8.11 1.94
N LEU A 23 9.37 9.11 2.72
CA LEU A 23 7.95 9.46 2.90
C LEU A 23 7.29 9.83 1.57
N ASP A 24 7.97 10.65 0.76
CA ASP A 24 7.52 11.05 -0.57
C ASP A 24 7.42 9.85 -1.53
N SER A 25 8.34 8.90 -1.43
CA SER A 25 8.28 7.64 -2.17
C SER A 25 7.09 6.76 -1.75
N LEU A 26 6.84 6.62 -0.45
CA LEU A 26 5.68 5.89 0.08
C LEU A 26 4.36 6.55 -0.34
N ALA A 27 4.25 7.88 -0.23
CA ALA A 27 3.07 8.63 -0.67
C ALA A 27 2.77 8.42 -2.16
N ARG A 28 3.80 8.43 -3.01
CA ARG A 28 3.64 8.06 -4.43
C ARG A 28 3.21 6.61 -4.61
N GLY A 29 3.69 5.69 -3.78
CA GLY A 29 3.24 4.30 -3.78
C GLY A 29 1.74 4.15 -3.52
N VAL A 30 1.18 4.94 -2.61
CA VAL A 30 -0.26 5.00 -2.32
C VAL A 30 -1.04 5.59 -3.49
N LEU A 31 -0.55 6.68 -4.06
CA LEU A 31 -1.22 7.40 -5.15
C LEU A 31 -1.12 6.72 -6.51
N ARG A 32 -0.18 5.78 -6.66
CA ARG A 32 0.15 5.16 -7.95
C ARG A 32 -1.06 4.52 -8.60
N SER A 33 -1.17 4.64 -9.92
CA SER A 33 -2.20 3.98 -10.73
C SER A 33 -3.63 4.14 -10.17
N ALA A 34 -3.91 5.30 -9.55
CA ALA A 34 -5.18 5.60 -8.91
C ALA A 34 -5.60 4.56 -7.84
N GLY A 35 -4.63 3.84 -7.24
CA GLY A 35 -4.89 2.79 -6.24
C GLY A 35 -5.50 1.51 -6.81
N ARG A 36 -5.35 1.26 -8.12
CA ARG A 36 -6.01 0.13 -8.82
C ARG A 36 -5.05 -0.94 -9.34
N ALA A 37 -3.75 -0.78 -9.11
CA ALA A 37 -2.76 -1.78 -9.48
C ALA A 37 -2.39 -2.64 -8.29
N CYS A 38 -2.06 -3.91 -8.54
CA CYS A 38 -1.62 -4.87 -7.51
C CYS A 38 -0.37 -4.39 -6.72
N TYR A 39 0.46 -3.54 -7.35
CA TYR A 39 1.62 -2.94 -6.71
C TYR A 39 1.33 -1.62 -5.98
N CYS A 40 0.08 -1.23 -5.74
CA CYS A 40 -0.24 -0.02 -4.97
C CYS A 40 0.00 -0.24 -3.47
N LEU A 41 0.66 0.72 -2.82
CA LEU A 41 0.95 0.61 -1.39
C LEU A 41 -0.33 0.75 -0.59
N THR A 42 -0.75 -0.33 0.05
CA THR A 42 -2.00 -0.37 0.82
C THR A 42 -1.74 -0.53 2.32
N ARG A 43 -0.67 -1.25 2.69
CA ARG A 43 -0.39 -1.55 4.10
C ARG A 43 0.93 -0.97 4.53
N ILE A 44 0.93 -0.26 5.64
CA ILE A 44 2.11 0.38 6.18
C ILE A 44 2.19 0.01 7.65
N VAL A 45 3.26 -0.69 8.00
CA VAL A 45 3.51 -1.17 9.36
C VAL A 45 4.59 -0.32 9.98
N ALA A 46 4.25 0.41 11.04
CA ALA A 46 5.22 1.02 11.92
C ALA A 46 5.64 0.00 12.99
N THR A 47 6.93 -0.10 13.23
CA THR A 47 7.52 -1.02 14.21
C THR A 47 8.77 -0.41 14.83
N GLY A 48 9.26 -1.03 15.91
CA GLY A 48 10.48 -0.60 16.60
C GLY A 48 10.38 0.84 17.10
N GLU A 49 11.21 1.72 16.55
CA GLU A 49 11.26 3.13 16.95
C GLU A 49 10.31 4.02 16.12
N CYS A 50 9.69 3.49 15.06
CA CYS A 50 8.73 4.26 14.26
C CYS A 50 7.39 4.40 14.99
N ASN A 51 6.86 5.62 15.04
CA ASN A 51 5.57 5.87 15.68
C ASN A 51 4.46 5.91 14.62
N GLY A 52 3.52 4.95 14.67
CA GLY A 52 2.43 4.84 13.71
C GLY A 52 1.54 6.08 13.62
N ASP A 53 1.29 6.79 14.72
CA ASP A 53 0.46 8.01 14.71
C ASP A 53 1.17 9.18 14.02
N VAL A 54 2.48 9.35 14.26
CA VAL A 54 3.31 10.36 13.61
C VAL A 54 3.43 10.05 12.11
N LEU A 55 3.71 8.79 11.77
CA LEU A 55 3.81 8.32 10.39
C LEU A 55 2.48 8.56 9.64
N ALA A 56 1.34 8.16 10.23
CA ALA A 56 0.04 8.32 9.60
C ALA A 56 -0.28 9.80 9.30
N LYS A 57 0.00 10.70 10.24
CA LYS A 57 -0.21 12.16 10.04
C LYS A 57 0.70 12.71 8.94
N ARG A 58 1.99 12.38 8.98
CA ARG A 58 2.97 12.84 7.97
C ARG A 58 2.60 12.33 6.59
N LEU A 59 2.24 11.06 6.48
CA LEU A 59 1.82 10.44 5.22
C LEU A 59 0.50 11.02 4.71
N ALA A 60 -0.52 11.16 5.55
CA ALA A 60 -1.81 11.74 5.17
C ALA A 60 -1.66 13.15 4.61
N ARG A 61 -0.86 13.99 5.28
CA ARG A 61 -0.49 15.31 4.79
C ARG A 61 0.19 15.24 3.43
N ARG A 62 1.23 14.41 3.30
CA ARG A 62 2.02 14.31 2.07
C ARG A 62 1.19 13.79 0.88
N VAL A 63 0.36 12.79 1.11
CA VAL A 63 -0.59 12.25 0.13
C VAL A 63 -1.56 13.34 -0.33
N THR A 64 -2.08 14.16 0.60
CA THR A 64 -2.96 15.29 0.26
C THR A 64 -2.25 16.34 -0.58
N GLU A 65 -1.02 16.73 -0.19
CA GLU A 65 -0.19 17.69 -0.94
C GLU A 65 0.09 17.21 -2.37
N LEU A 66 0.40 15.93 -2.55
CA LEU A 66 0.69 15.34 -3.86
C LEU A 66 -0.56 15.07 -4.73
N SER A 67 -1.75 15.04 -4.12
CA SER A 67 -3.04 14.78 -4.79
C SER A 67 -3.91 16.03 -4.96
N GLY A 68 -3.35 17.23 -4.83
CA GLY A 68 -4.00 18.47 -5.28
C GLY A 68 -3.70 18.77 -6.76
N PRO A 69 -4.37 19.78 -7.36
CA PRO A 69 -5.81 19.91 -7.57
C PRO A 69 -6.26 18.94 -8.68
N THR A 70 -6.52 17.69 -8.30
CA THR A 70 -6.58 16.59 -9.27
C THR A 70 -7.98 16.05 -9.57
N TYR A 71 -8.99 16.85 -9.23
CA TYR A 71 -10.41 16.58 -9.44
C TYR A 71 -10.94 17.29 -10.70
N GLY A 72 -10.09 17.44 -11.71
CA GLY A 72 -10.42 18.02 -13.02
C GLY A 72 -11.34 17.13 -13.86
N SER A 73 -11.61 17.49 -15.11
CA SER A 73 -12.46 16.67 -16.01
C SER A 73 -11.86 15.26 -16.23
N LEU A 74 -12.63 14.27 -16.69
CA LEU A 74 -12.08 12.96 -17.09
C LEU A 74 -11.06 13.07 -18.25
N ILE A 75 -11.13 14.15 -19.02
CA ILE A 75 -10.18 14.49 -20.08
C ILE A 75 -9.04 15.37 -19.58
N ASP A 76 -9.04 15.75 -18.30
CA ASP A 76 -7.93 16.45 -17.70
C ASP A 76 -6.81 15.44 -17.46
N GLU A 77 -5.73 15.57 -18.23
CA GLU A 77 -4.54 14.72 -18.11
C GLU A 77 -3.88 14.82 -16.74
N GLN A 78 -4.19 15.89 -15.99
CA GLN A 78 -3.74 16.01 -14.61
C GLN A 78 -4.55 15.12 -13.68
N ALA A 79 -5.77 14.66 -14.00
CA ALA A 79 -6.63 13.88 -13.10
C ALA A 79 -6.01 12.54 -12.66
N THR A 80 -5.76 12.38 -11.35
CA THR A 80 -5.11 11.18 -10.76
C THR A 80 -6.03 10.36 -9.88
N VAL A 81 -7.25 10.85 -9.63
CA VAL A 81 -8.23 10.22 -8.73
C VAL A 81 -9.28 9.48 -9.56
N PRO A 82 -9.59 8.20 -9.24
CA PRO A 82 -10.53 7.42 -10.02
C PRO A 82 -11.96 7.94 -9.86
N GLY A 83 -12.71 7.95 -10.95
CA GLY A 83 -14.16 8.17 -10.95
C GLY A 83 -14.92 6.86 -10.71
N PHE A 84 -16.01 6.96 -9.97
CA PHE A 84 -16.92 5.88 -9.62
C PHE A 84 -18.35 6.26 -10.01
N ALA A 85 -19.18 5.24 -10.26
CA ALA A 85 -20.62 5.41 -10.11
C ALA A 85 -20.93 5.73 -8.63
N PRO A 86 -21.90 6.62 -8.32
CA PRO A 86 -22.23 7.00 -6.95
C PRO A 86 -22.45 5.81 -6.01
N ASP A 87 -23.22 4.80 -6.46
CA ASP A 87 -23.49 3.59 -5.67
C ASP A 87 -22.22 2.81 -5.31
N THR A 88 -21.25 2.73 -6.22
CA THR A 88 -19.95 2.08 -5.96
C THR A 88 -19.13 2.89 -4.96
N ALA A 89 -19.11 4.22 -5.08
CA ALA A 89 -18.40 5.08 -4.13
C ALA A 89 -19.00 4.97 -2.72
N GLU A 90 -20.32 4.85 -2.61
CA GLU A 90 -21.00 4.61 -1.33
C GLU A 90 -20.63 3.25 -0.74
N GLN A 91 -20.60 2.18 -1.54
CA GLN A 91 -20.16 0.85 -1.09
C GLN A 91 -18.74 0.87 -0.52
N VAL A 92 -17.81 1.52 -1.22
CA VAL A 92 -16.42 1.68 -0.75
C VAL A 92 -16.37 2.52 0.53
N THR A 93 -17.11 3.62 0.59
CA THR A 93 -17.20 4.46 1.81
C THR A 93 -17.72 3.66 3.00
N ASN A 94 -18.74 2.82 2.79
CA ASN A 94 -19.29 1.96 3.82
C ASN A 94 -18.33 0.84 4.24
N ALA A 95 -17.49 0.34 3.33
CA ALA A 95 -16.42 -0.60 3.67
C ALA A 95 -15.37 0.05 4.59
N ILE A 96 -14.93 1.28 4.29
CA ILE A 96 -13.97 2.03 5.12
C ILE A 96 -14.55 2.26 6.52
N ARG A 97 -15.82 2.68 6.61
CA ARG A 97 -16.50 2.91 7.90
C ARG A 97 -16.56 1.69 8.82
N ARG A 98 -16.42 0.47 8.27
CA ARG A 98 -16.40 -0.78 9.04
C ARG A 98 -15.00 -1.13 9.58
N ILE A 99 -13.96 -0.46 9.10
CA ILE A 99 -12.60 -0.66 9.59
C ILE A 99 -12.46 0.09 10.92
N PRO A 100 -12.05 -0.57 12.01
CA PRO A 100 -11.80 0.12 13.28
C PRO A 100 -10.58 1.04 13.11
N GLY A 101 -10.71 2.32 13.46
CA GLY A 101 -9.64 3.29 13.33
C GLY A 101 -10.14 4.66 12.90
N GLN A 102 -9.25 5.46 12.32
CA GLN A 102 -9.51 6.84 11.95
C GLN A 102 -8.94 7.18 10.57
N ASP A 103 -9.75 7.86 9.75
CA ASP A 103 -9.26 8.55 8.56
C ASP A 103 -8.47 9.80 9.00
N VAL A 104 -7.15 9.75 8.79
CA VAL A 104 -6.24 10.84 9.16
C VAL A 104 -6.22 11.91 8.07
N THR A 105 -6.53 11.55 6.82
CA THR A 105 -6.60 12.49 5.70
C THR A 105 -7.77 13.47 5.84
N ALA A 106 -8.83 13.09 6.55
CA ALA A 106 -9.97 13.97 6.85
C ALA A 106 -9.58 15.30 7.52
N ALA A 107 -8.44 15.38 8.20
CA ALA A 107 -7.93 16.63 8.79
C ALA A 107 -7.40 17.64 7.75
N TYR A 108 -7.11 17.20 6.53
CA TYR A 108 -6.52 18.00 5.44
C TYR A 108 -7.49 18.26 4.29
N CYS A 109 -8.72 17.74 4.39
CA CYS A 109 -9.72 17.75 3.32
C CYS A 109 -11.11 18.07 3.88
N GLU A 110 -11.82 19.02 3.29
CA GLU A 110 -13.19 19.35 3.72
C GLU A 110 -14.21 18.24 3.41
N GLN A 111 -14.00 17.50 2.30
CA GLN A 111 -14.91 16.44 1.85
C GLN A 111 -14.11 15.24 1.30
N HIS A 112 -14.43 14.04 1.77
CA HIS A 112 -13.81 12.77 1.31
C HIS A 112 -14.40 12.27 -0.02
N LEU A 113 -15.70 12.46 -0.22
CA LEU A 113 -16.41 12.13 -1.45
C LEU A 113 -16.77 13.44 -2.17
N VAL A 114 -16.36 13.57 -3.43
CA VAL A 114 -16.71 14.70 -4.30
C VAL A 114 -17.50 14.16 -5.49
N GLU A 115 -18.73 14.63 -5.66
CA GLU A 115 -19.55 14.30 -6.83
C GLU A 115 -19.58 15.49 -7.79
N ARG A 116 -19.31 15.21 -9.07
CA ARG A 116 -19.40 16.20 -10.15
C ARG A 116 -19.79 15.51 -11.45
N ASP A 117 -20.75 16.08 -12.17
CA ASP A 117 -21.22 15.57 -13.47
C ASP A 117 -21.67 14.08 -13.42
N GLY A 118 -22.29 13.67 -12.30
CA GLY A 118 -22.76 12.29 -12.08
C GLY A 118 -21.65 11.28 -11.78
N ILE A 119 -20.41 11.74 -11.58
CA ILE A 119 -19.25 10.91 -11.24
C ILE A 119 -18.84 11.22 -9.81
N ALA A 120 -18.79 10.18 -8.99
CA ALA A 120 -18.29 10.22 -7.64
C ALA A 120 -16.77 9.99 -7.61
N ARG A 121 -16.05 10.74 -6.79
CA ARG A 121 -14.60 10.58 -6.60
C ARG A 121 -14.27 10.52 -5.12
N LEU A 122 -13.53 9.48 -4.74
CA LEU A 122 -13.01 9.32 -3.39
C LEU A 122 -11.62 9.93 -3.33
N ARG A 123 -11.40 10.85 -2.40
CA ARG A 123 -10.08 11.39 -2.15
C ARG A 123 -9.14 10.29 -1.63
N PRO A 124 -7.83 10.36 -1.91
CA PRO A 124 -6.87 9.46 -1.30
C PRO A 124 -6.99 9.45 0.23
N THR A 125 -6.93 8.28 0.83
CA THR A 125 -7.17 8.09 2.27
C THR A 125 -5.99 7.39 2.92
N VAL A 126 -5.52 7.96 4.02
CA VAL A 126 -4.59 7.31 4.94
C VAL A 126 -5.34 7.06 6.25
N PHE A 127 -5.45 5.81 6.63
CA PHE A 127 -6.24 5.34 7.76
C PHE A 127 -5.32 4.84 8.88
N ARG A 128 -5.43 5.37 10.09
CA ARG A 128 -4.72 4.85 11.27
C ARG A 128 -5.58 3.80 11.95
N THR A 129 -5.06 2.59 12.11
CA THR A 129 -5.79 1.44 12.70
C THR A 129 -4.81 0.44 13.30
N ASP A 130 -5.24 -0.39 14.25
CA ASP A 130 -4.38 -1.45 14.83
C ASP A 130 -4.47 -2.77 14.03
N THR A 131 -5.31 -2.79 13.00
CA THR A 131 -5.54 -3.96 12.15
C THR A 131 -5.08 -3.71 10.72
N LEU A 132 -4.44 -4.70 10.10
CA LEU A 132 -4.09 -4.60 8.68
C LEU A 132 -5.37 -4.42 7.86
N VAL A 133 -5.39 -3.36 7.06
CA VAL A 133 -6.56 -3.02 6.24
C VAL A 133 -6.68 -3.93 5.02
N PRO A 134 -7.89 -4.10 4.44
CA PRO A 134 -8.04 -4.72 3.12
C PRO A 134 -7.50 -3.80 2.00
N GLU A 135 -7.27 -4.39 0.82
CA GLU A 135 -7.04 -3.62 -0.41
C GLU A 135 -8.38 -3.15 -0.97
N LEU A 136 -8.47 -1.86 -1.22
CA LEU A 136 -9.65 -1.20 -1.76
C LEU A 136 -9.33 -0.65 -3.15
N PRO A 137 -10.30 -0.58 -4.08
CA PRO A 137 -10.05 -0.22 -5.48
C PRO A 137 -9.89 1.30 -5.69
N PHE A 138 -9.18 1.98 -4.78
CA PHE A 138 -8.86 3.41 -4.84
C PHE A 138 -7.61 3.69 -3.99
N GLN A 139 -7.12 4.92 -4.02
CA GLN A 139 -5.89 5.35 -3.32
C GLN A 139 -6.07 5.32 -1.79
N PHE A 140 -5.91 4.14 -1.20
CA PHE A 140 -6.19 3.88 0.21
C PHE A 140 -5.02 3.14 0.86
N ALA A 141 -4.55 3.65 2.00
CA ALA A 141 -3.53 2.99 2.79
C ALA A 141 -3.88 2.97 4.28
N GLY A 142 -3.57 1.87 4.94
CA GLY A 142 -3.65 1.71 6.39
C GLY A 142 -2.28 1.76 7.04
N VAL A 143 -2.16 2.55 8.11
CA VAL A 143 -0.97 2.59 8.99
C VAL A 143 -1.30 1.86 10.29
N THR A 144 -0.51 0.83 10.60
CA THR A 144 -0.67 -0.02 11.78
C THR A 144 0.60 -0.13 12.58
N ASP A 145 0.50 -0.12 13.91
CA ASP A 145 1.63 -0.49 14.78
C ASP A 145 1.70 -2.02 14.94
N ARG A 146 2.92 -2.56 14.87
CA ARG A 146 3.22 -3.96 15.19
C ARG A 146 4.59 -4.04 15.86
N GLU A 147 4.79 -5.06 16.67
CA GLU A 147 6.12 -5.46 17.10
C GLU A 147 6.90 -6.06 15.92
N SER A 148 8.22 -5.87 15.91
CA SER A 148 9.07 -6.22 14.75
C SER A 148 9.04 -7.72 14.42
N ASP A 149 8.96 -8.57 15.45
CA ASP A 149 8.85 -10.02 15.32
C ASP A 149 7.45 -10.50 14.90
N ALA A 150 6.44 -9.64 15.05
CA ALA A 150 5.05 -9.91 14.68
C ALA A 150 4.69 -9.45 13.26
N VAL A 151 5.65 -8.89 12.50
CA VAL A 151 5.43 -8.46 11.12
C VAL A 151 5.40 -9.67 10.20
N VAL A 152 4.19 -10.16 9.93
CA VAL A 152 3.95 -11.22 8.95
C VAL A 152 3.37 -10.59 7.68
N PRO A 153 4.04 -10.70 6.52
CA PRO A 153 3.48 -10.21 5.28
C PRO A 153 2.22 -10.99 4.90
N PRO A 154 1.21 -10.33 4.30
CA PRO A 154 0.01 -11.03 3.85
C PRO A 154 0.36 -12.02 2.73
N ASP A 155 -0.37 -13.14 2.69
CA ASP A 155 -0.23 -14.13 1.61
C ASP A 155 -0.49 -13.46 0.25
N GLY A 156 0.45 -13.65 -0.68
CA GLY A 156 0.35 -13.09 -2.03
C GLY A 156 0.73 -11.61 -2.14
N ALA A 157 1.47 -11.07 -1.16
CA ALA A 157 2.05 -9.73 -1.27
C ALA A 157 2.95 -9.62 -2.51
N TYR A 158 2.60 -8.71 -3.41
CA TYR A 158 3.34 -8.50 -4.64
C TYR A 158 4.67 -7.82 -4.39
N LEU A 159 4.71 -6.82 -3.49
CA LEU A 159 5.96 -6.20 -3.08
C LEU A 159 5.95 -5.79 -1.61
N ALA A 160 7.15 -5.79 -1.02
CA ALA A 160 7.44 -5.22 0.29
C ALA A 160 8.51 -4.13 0.21
N VAL A 161 8.39 -3.09 1.03
CA VAL A 161 9.44 -2.09 1.27
C VAL A 161 9.85 -2.12 2.73
N VAL A 162 11.15 -2.07 3.02
CA VAL A 162 11.67 -1.98 4.40
C VAL A 162 12.46 -0.71 4.60
N VAL A 163 12.19 0.01 5.69
CA VAL A 163 12.91 1.24 6.06
C VAL A 163 13.54 1.07 7.43
N GLY A 164 14.88 1.11 7.46
CA GLY A 164 15.68 1.22 8.68
C GLY A 164 15.85 -0.05 9.50
N SER A 165 15.75 -1.24 8.89
CA SER A 165 16.13 -2.49 9.54
C SER A 165 16.63 -3.51 8.52
N ASP A 166 17.95 -3.74 8.52
CA ASP A 166 18.59 -4.74 7.66
C ASP A 166 18.12 -6.17 7.98
N ASP A 167 17.79 -6.43 9.24
CA ASP A 167 17.34 -7.76 9.67
C ASP A 167 15.89 -8.04 9.21
N LEU A 168 15.01 -7.04 9.26
CA LEU A 168 13.67 -7.16 8.66
C LEU A 168 13.76 -7.30 7.15
N GLU A 169 14.64 -6.54 6.48
CA GLU A 169 14.87 -6.67 5.05
C GLU A 169 15.33 -8.09 4.68
N ARG A 170 16.34 -8.62 5.36
CA ARG A 170 16.81 -10.01 5.16
C ARG A 170 15.72 -11.04 5.42
N THR A 171 14.86 -10.80 6.41
CA THR A 171 13.75 -11.69 6.75
C THR A 171 12.71 -11.71 5.62
N LEU A 172 12.30 -10.55 5.13
CA LEU A 172 11.30 -10.44 4.08
C LEU A 172 11.84 -10.92 2.72
N VAL A 173 13.11 -10.69 2.40
CA VAL A 173 13.76 -11.24 1.18
C VAL A 173 13.72 -12.77 1.15
N ARG A 174 13.74 -13.42 2.32
CA ARG A 174 13.66 -14.89 2.44
C ARG A 174 12.22 -15.40 2.54
N SER A 175 11.23 -14.51 2.59
CA SER A 175 9.83 -14.90 2.73
C SER A 175 9.27 -15.37 1.39
N PRO A 176 8.69 -16.60 1.32
CA PRO A 176 8.02 -17.07 0.11
C PRO A 176 6.67 -16.36 -0.14
N ALA A 177 6.20 -15.55 0.82
CA ALA A 177 4.93 -14.83 0.71
C ALA A 177 5.03 -13.52 -0.08
N ILE A 178 6.24 -13.03 -0.35
CA ILE A 178 6.48 -11.76 -1.04
C ILE A 178 7.25 -12.01 -2.34
N ALA A 179 6.75 -11.48 -3.46
CA ALA A 179 7.44 -11.63 -4.75
C ALA A 179 8.67 -10.70 -4.89
N ASN A 180 8.58 -9.45 -4.40
CA ASN A 180 9.65 -8.46 -4.54
C ASN A 180 9.89 -7.68 -3.24
N VAL A 181 11.15 -7.47 -2.86
CA VAL A 181 11.52 -6.70 -1.66
C VAL A 181 12.46 -5.56 -2.03
N TYR A 182 12.16 -4.36 -1.54
CA TYR A 182 12.95 -3.16 -1.78
C TYR A 182 13.38 -2.50 -0.46
N GLY A 183 14.65 -2.13 -0.35
CA GLY A 183 15.17 -1.33 0.76
C GLY A 183 14.97 0.17 0.55
N GLY A 184 14.50 0.85 1.61
CA GLY A 184 14.45 2.31 1.75
C GLY A 184 13.37 3.03 0.94
N ARG A 185 13.05 2.59 -0.28
CA ARG A 185 12.15 3.32 -1.18
C ARG A 185 11.12 2.42 -1.87
N TYR A 186 9.94 2.98 -2.08
CA TYR A 186 8.96 2.43 -2.99
C TYR A 186 9.45 2.53 -4.44
N PRO A 187 9.40 1.45 -5.23
CA PRO A 187 9.92 1.45 -6.59
C PRO A 187 9.14 2.43 -7.48
N ALA A 188 9.86 3.27 -8.24
CA ALA A 188 9.28 4.24 -9.17
C ALA A 188 8.63 3.55 -10.39
N SER A 189 9.20 2.44 -10.82
CA SER A 189 8.68 1.55 -11.86
C SER A 189 8.70 0.12 -11.34
N VAL A 190 7.72 -0.66 -11.77
CA VAL A 190 7.67 -2.11 -11.54
C VAL A 190 7.71 -2.71 -12.93
N ASP A 191 8.69 -3.57 -13.22
CA ASP A 191 8.71 -4.28 -14.49
C ASP A 191 7.72 -5.45 -14.38
N LEU A 192 6.58 -5.33 -15.06
CA LEU A 192 5.59 -6.41 -15.12
C LEU A 192 6.10 -7.65 -15.90
N ARG A 193 7.32 -7.60 -16.44
CA ARG A 193 8.01 -8.72 -17.09
C ARG A 193 9.06 -9.35 -16.18
N GLU A 194 9.49 -8.67 -15.10
CA GLU A 194 10.22 -9.33 -14.03
C GLU A 194 9.27 -10.37 -13.44
N THR A 195 9.71 -11.63 -13.47
CA THR A 195 8.86 -12.81 -13.43
C THR A 195 7.80 -12.73 -12.33
N HIS A 196 6.54 -12.54 -12.76
CA HIS A 196 5.35 -13.01 -12.02
C HIS A 196 5.39 -14.53 -11.78
N GLU A 197 6.33 -15.20 -12.45
CA GLU A 197 6.60 -16.62 -12.37
C GLU A 197 7.44 -16.91 -11.12
N THR A 198 6.83 -17.57 -10.14
CA THR A 198 7.58 -18.64 -9.46
C THR A 198 8.14 -19.55 -10.54
N TYR A 199 9.46 -19.72 -10.59
CA TYR A 199 10.10 -20.62 -11.54
C TYR A 199 9.41 -21.99 -11.54
N LEU A 200 9.31 -22.65 -12.69
CA LEU A 200 8.87 -24.04 -12.79
C LEU A 200 9.70 -24.96 -11.85
N THR A 201 10.95 -24.59 -11.57
CA THR A 201 11.81 -25.26 -10.58
C THR A 201 11.32 -25.05 -9.14
N SER A 202 10.68 -23.95 -8.79
CA SER A 202 10.07 -23.72 -7.47
C SER A 202 8.86 -24.64 -7.20
N PHE A 203 8.16 -25.04 -8.26
CA PHE A 203 7.09 -26.05 -8.20
C PHE A 203 7.64 -27.49 -8.19
N LEU A 204 8.72 -27.75 -8.95
CA LEU A 204 9.30 -29.10 -9.11
C LEU A 204 10.34 -29.48 -8.04
N TYR A 205 10.96 -28.51 -7.34
CA TYR A 205 12.05 -28.73 -6.36
C TYR A 205 11.71 -28.23 -4.94
N ARG A 206 10.49 -28.48 -4.45
CA ARG A 206 10.25 -28.48 -3.00
C ARG A 206 10.94 -29.71 -2.39
N THR A 207 12.22 -29.60 -2.09
CA THR A 207 12.95 -30.56 -1.25
C THR A 207 13.78 -29.80 -0.23
N THR A 208 13.56 -30.09 1.04
CA THR A 208 14.47 -29.72 2.13
C THR A 208 15.69 -30.64 2.03
N THR A 209 16.85 -30.08 1.70
CA THR A 209 18.12 -30.77 1.89
C THR A 209 18.73 -30.27 3.19
N TYR A 210 18.74 -31.15 4.20
CA TYR A 210 19.45 -31.01 5.45
C TYR A 210 20.83 -31.64 5.29
N ASP A 211 21.88 -30.84 5.47
CA ASP A 211 23.27 -31.33 5.50
C ASP A 211 23.86 -31.00 6.88
N PRO A 212 24.02 -31.99 7.78
CA PRO A 212 24.68 -31.80 9.04
C PRO A 212 26.19 -32.01 8.90
N SER A 213 26.95 -30.94 9.10
CA SER A 213 28.32 -31.01 9.63
C SER A 213 28.60 -29.80 10.51
#